data_AF-A0A1P8YA21-F1
#
_entry.id   AF-A0A1P8YA21-F1
#
_cell.length_a   1.000
_cell.length_b   1.000
_cell.length_c   1.000
_cell.angle_alpha   90.00
_cell.angle_beta   90.00
_cell.angle_gamma   90.00
#
_symmetry.space_group_name_H-M   'P 1'
#
loop_
_entity.id
_entity.type
_entity.pdbx_description
1 polymer ?
#
loop_
_entity_poly.entity_id
_entity_poly.type
_entity_poly.pdbx_seq_one_letter_code
_entity_poly.pdbx_strand_id
1 'polypeptide(L)' 'MIFNKIADHMPDISKLGDPRRLQSGWINGVTSFEVDYGPRASGCPVAH' A
#
# COMPACT_ATOMS: atom_id res chain seq x y z
N MET A 1 5.98 6.33 -14.49
CA MET A 1 6.54 5.39 -13.51
C MET A 1 5.68 5.44 -12.26
N ILE A 2 5.23 4.29 -11.74
CA ILE A 2 4.22 4.22 -10.66
C ILE A 2 4.73 4.84 -9.35
N PHE A 3 6.00 4.62 -9.00
CA PHE A 3 6.58 5.05 -7.73
C PHE A 3 6.73 6.56 -7.61
N ASN A 4 7.00 7.27 -8.71
CA ASN A 4 7.06 8.74 -8.68
C ASN A 4 5.71 9.35 -8.29
N LYS A 5 4.60 8.76 -8.77
CA LYS A 5 3.25 9.21 -8.41
C LYS A 5 2.89 8.90 -6.96
N ILE A 6 3.40 7.80 -6.42
CA ILE A 6 3.26 7.50 -4.99
C ILE A 6 3.98 8.57 -4.16
N ALA A 7 5.20 8.95 -4.53
CA ALA A 7 5.95 10.00 -3.81
C ALA A 7 5.24 11.38 -3.88
N ASP A 8 4.64 11.71 -5.03
CA ASP A 8 3.93 12.99 -5.21
C ASP A 8 2.68 13.10 -4.30
N HIS A 9 1.95 12.00 -4.12
CA HIS A 9 0.64 12.01 -3.45
C HIS A 9 0.66 11.46 -2.02
N MET A 10 1.56 10.52 -1.73
CA MET A 10 1.61 9.74 -0.49
C MET A 10 3.06 9.63 0.02
N PRO A 11 3.74 10.76 0.32
CA PRO A 11 5.13 10.74 0.75
C PRO A 11 5.32 10.12 2.14
N ASP A 12 4.30 10.17 2.98
CA ASP A 12 4.36 9.76 4.39
C ASP A 12 3.78 8.35 4.63
N ILE A 13 3.72 7.52 3.58
CA ILE A 13 3.15 6.18 3.64
C ILE A 13 3.93 5.27 4.60
N SER A 14 3.22 4.56 5.49
CA SER A 14 3.82 3.66 6.48
C SER A 14 3.07 2.34 6.61
N LYS A 15 3.73 1.31 7.16
CA LYS A 15 3.16 -0.03 7.31
C LYS A 15 2.34 -0.11 8.61
N LEU A 16 1.13 -0.66 8.53
CA LEU A 16 0.30 -0.92 9.73
C LEU A 16 0.50 -2.32 10.31
N GLY A 17 1.09 -3.24 9.54
CA GLY A 17 1.38 -4.60 9.97
C GLY A 17 2.10 -5.38 8.89
N ASP A 18 2.17 -6.70 9.06
CA ASP A 18 2.81 -7.57 8.08
C ASP A 18 1.87 -7.89 6.89
N PRO A 19 2.41 -7.98 5.66
CA PRO A 19 1.63 -8.32 4.48
C PRO A 19 1.15 -9.78 4.50
N ARG A 20 -0.11 -10.01 4.12
CA ARG A 20 -0.66 -11.35 3.95
C ARG A 20 -0.11 -11.99 2.69
N ARG A 21 0.52 -13.16 2.84
CA ARG A 21 1.08 -13.91 1.72
C ARG A 21 0.03 -14.71 0.95
N LEU A 22 0.22 -14.75 -0.36
CA LEU A 22 -0.52 -15.64 -1.24
C LEU A 22 -0.10 -17.09 -0.99
N GLN A 23 -1.08 -17.98 -0.85
CA GLN A 23 -0.86 -19.42 -0.74
C GLN A 23 -0.71 -20.03 -2.13
N SER A 24 0.46 -19.88 -2.75
CA SER A 24 0.79 -20.46 -4.06
C SER A 24 2.15 -21.16 -4.01
N GLY A 25 2.24 -22.34 -4.63
CA GLY A 25 3.48 -23.11 -4.75
C GLY A 25 4.45 -22.55 -5.81
N TRP A 26 4.03 -21.58 -6.61
CA TRP A 26 4.87 -20.90 -7.62
C TRP A 26 5.00 -19.42 -7.30
N ILE A 27 3.89 -18.75 -6.98
CA ILE A 27 3.85 -17.29 -6.94
C ILE A 27 4.11 -16.77 -5.52
N ASN A 28 5.19 -16.00 -5.35
CA ASN A 28 5.40 -15.20 -4.16
C ASN A 28 4.63 -13.87 -4.28
N GLY A 29 3.36 -13.92 -3.91
CA GLY A 29 2.44 -12.79 -3.95
C GLY A 29 2.05 -12.28 -2.56
N VAL A 30 1.56 -11.04 -2.51
CA VAL A 30 0.89 -10.45 -1.35
C VAL A 30 -0.57 -10.21 -1.71
N THR A 31 -1.50 -10.76 -0.94
CA THR A 31 -2.94 -10.62 -1.21
C THR A 31 -3.52 -9.38 -0.56
N SER A 32 -2.99 -8.98 0.59
CA SER A 32 -3.40 -7.77 1.31
C SER A 32 -2.22 -7.20 2.09
N PHE A 33 -2.12 -5.88 2.12
CA PHE A 33 -1.11 -5.17 2.90
C PHE A 33 -1.67 -3.85 3.39
N GLU A 34 -1.91 -3.77 4.70
CA GLU A 34 -2.47 -2.57 5.31
C GLU A 34 -1.37 -1.53 5.55
N VAL A 35 -1.66 -0.32 5.09
CA VAL A 35 -0.75 0.83 5.15
C VAL A 35 -1.54 2.06 5.59
N ASP A 36 -0.87 2.92 6.33
CA ASP A 36 -1.34 4.28 6.56
C ASP A 36 -0.75 5.15 5.46
N TYR A 37 -1.62 5.77 4.65
CA TYR A 37 -1.20 6.64 3.56
C TYR A 37 -0.75 8.03 4.04
N GLY A 38 -0.93 8.34 5.32
CA GLY A 38 -0.52 9.58 5.94
C GLY A 38 -1.56 10.71 5.80
N PRO A 39 -1.41 11.80 6.57
CA PRO A 39 -2.40 12.88 6.66
C PRO A 39 -2.56 13.66 5.36
N ARG A 40 -1.51 13.70 4.52
CA ARG A 40 -1.53 14.37 3.21
C ARG A 40 -2.30 13.56 2.15
N ALA A 41 -2.53 12.28 2.44
CA ALA A 41 -3.33 11.37 1.64
C ALA A 41 -4.80 11.30 2.12
N SER A 42 -5.23 12.16 3.04
CA SER A 42 -6.63 12.23 3.53
C SER A 42 -7.69 12.53 2.46
N GLY A 43 -7.28 12.69 1.19
CA GLY A 43 -8.15 12.64 0.00
C GLY A 43 -8.03 11.34 -0.81
N CYS A 44 -7.58 10.24 -0.21
CA CYS A 44 -7.43 8.94 -0.87
C CYS A 44 -8.76 8.55 -1.53
N PRO A 45 -8.80 8.35 -2.87
CA PRO A 45 -10.03 8.20 -3.63
C PRO A 45 -10.72 6.83 -3.45
N VAL A 46 -10.17 5.95 -2.61
CA VAL A 46 -10.74 4.63 -2.34
C VAL A 46 -11.36 4.67 -0.95
N ALA A 47 -12.68 4.48 -0.89
CA ALA A 47 -13.40 4.33 0.36
C ALA A 47 -12.96 3.01 1.03
N HIS A 48 -12.47 3.13 2.27
CA HIS A 48 -12.18 1.99 3.16
C HIS A 48 -13.46 1.43 3.77
#